data_AF-A0A951FCM5-F1
#
_entry.id   AF-A0A951FCM5-F1
#
_cell.length_a   1.000
_cell.length_b   1.000
_cell.length_c   1.000
_cell.angle_alpha   90.00
_cell.angle_beta   90.00
_cell.angle_gamma   90.00
#
_symmetry.space_group_name_H-M   'P 1'
#
loop_
_entity.id
_entity.type
_entity.pdbx_description
1 polymer ?
#
loop_
_entity_poly.entity_id
_entity_poly.type
_entity_poly.pdbx_seq_one_letter_code
_entity_poly.pdbx_strand_id
1 'polypeptide(L)' 'MLTTLKLPFTFDPARLQAEVDSFAADEWVPHFNKAYYEGDWSGIALRSVGGVARQLYPDPAAQQPWAD' A
#
# COMPACT_ATOMS: atom_id res chain seq x y z
N MET A 1 -26.42 7.13 0.28
CA MET A 1 -25.39 6.19 -0.24
C MET A 1 -24.58 6.91 -1.30
N LEU A 2 -23.25 6.84 -1.24
CA LEU A 2 -22.40 7.32 -2.34
C LEU A 2 -22.42 6.24 -3.42
N THR A 3 -23.00 6.55 -4.58
CA THR A 3 -23.16 5.60 -5.71
C THR A 3 -22.04 5.71 -6.76
N THR A 4 -21.09 6.63 -6.53
CA THR A 4 -20.02 6.95 -7.48
C THR A 4 -18.83 7.53 -6.72
N LEU A 5 -17.62 7.17 -7.14
CA LEU A 5 -16.38 7.76 -6.64
C LEU A 5 -16.25 9.21 -7.15
N LYS A 6 -15.74 10.11 -6.30
CA LYS A 6 -15.59 11.54 -6.63
C LYS A 6 -14.46 11.85 -7.61
N LEU A 7 -13.73 10.84 -8.08
CA LEU A 7 -12.59 10.99 -8.98
C LEU A 7 -12.87 10.17 -10.25
N PRO A 8 -12.67 10.75 -11.45
CA PRO A 8 -12.74 9.97 -12.67
C PRO A 8 -11.62 8.92 -12.63
N PHE A 9 -11.98 7.66 -12.91
CA PHE A 9 -11.04 6.55 -13.05
C PHE A 9 -10.25 6.72 -14.37
N THR A 10 -9.33 7.68 -14.41
CA THR A 10 -8.45 7.93 -15.56
C THR A 10 -7.14 7.19 -15.35
N PHE A 11 -7.17 5.87 -15.42
CA PHE A 11 -5.95 5.07 -15.47
C PHE A 11 -6.17 3.83 -16.31
N ASP A 12 -5.07 3.24 -16.76
CA ASP A 12 -5.08 1.99 -17.49
C ASP A 12 -5.08 0.82 -16.49
N PRO A 13 -6.19 0.06 -16.37
CA PRO A 13 -6.29 -1.01 -15.39
C PRO A 13 -5.35 -2.18 -15.68
N ALA A 14 -5.04 -2.45 -16.95
CA ALA A 14 -4.14 -3.53 -17.32
C ALA A 14 -2.69 -3.18 -16.94
N ARG A 15 -2.31 -1.91 -17.13
CA ARG A 15 -1.00 -1.41 -16.67
C ARG A 15 -0.88 -1.45 -15.15
N LEU A 16 -1.91 -1.03 -14.43
CA LEU A 16 -1.89 -1.08 -12.97
C LEU A 16 -1.74 -2.52 -12.45
N GLN A 17 -2.46 -3.47 -13.03
CA GLN A 17 -2.33 -4.88 -12.64
C GLN A 17 -0.91 -5.40 -12.91
N ALA A 18 -0.34 -5.09 -14.08
CA ALA A 18 1.02 -5.50 -14.41
C ALA A 18 2.08 -4.89 -13.46
N GLU A 19 1.88 -3.65 -13.03
CA GLU A 19 2.74 -3.01 -12.02
C GLU A 19 2.62 -3.72 -10.66
N VAL A 20 1.40 -4.08 -10.23
CA VAL A 20 1.18 -4.85 -8.99
C VAL A 20 1.83 -6.23 -9.06
N ASP A 21 1.72 -6.92 -10.19
CA ASP A 21 2.30 -8.26 -10.39
C ASP A 21 3.83 -8.23 -10.43
N SER A 22 4.45 -7.06 -10.59
CA SER A 22 5.90 -6.89 -10.62
C SER A 22 6.57 -6.86 -9.24
N PHE A 23 5.79 -6.65 -8.16
CA PHE A 23 6.31 -6.64 -6.79
C PHE A 23 6.71 -8.04 -6.33
N ALA A 24 7.82 -8.14 -5.62
CA ALA A 24 8.26 -9.40 -5.04
C ALA A 24 7.35 -9.82 -3.88
N ALA A 25 7.16 -11.13 -3.73
CA ALA A 25 6.25 -11.68 -2.73
C ALA A 25 6.65 -11.32 -1.28
N ASP A 26 7.94 -11.09 -1.01
CA ASP A 26 8.48 -10.74 0.30
C ASP A 26 8.35 -9.25 0.67
N GLU A 27 8.03 -8.39 -0.30
CA GLU A 27 7.68 -6.98 -0.08
C GLU A 27 6.30 -6.83 0.57
N TRP A 28 5.41 -7.80 0.36
CA TRP A 28 4.10 -7.83 1.00
C TRP A 28 4.22 -8.16 2.49
N VAL A 29 3.84 -7.20 3.33
CA VAL A 29 3.83 -7.34 4.79
C VAL A 29 2.41 -7.71 5.27
N PRO A 30 2.22 -8.83 5.97
CA PRO A 30 0.93 -9.20 6.52
C PRO A 30 0.41 -8.15 7.52
N HIS A 31 -0.89 -7.89 7.51
CA HIS A 31 -1.50 -7.02 8.49
C HIS A 31 -1.37 -7.64 9.89
N PHE A 32 -0.90 -6.84 10.85
CA PHE A 32 -0.60 -7.35 12.20
C PHE A 32 -1.86 -7.66 13.00
N ASN A 33 -2.95 -6.90 12.77
CA ASN A 33 -4.17 -7.03 13.56
C ASN A 33 -5.18 -7.96 12.87
N LYS A 34 -5.20 -9.22 13.31
CA LYS A 34 -6.06 -10.27 12.76
C LYS A 34 -7.44 -10.38 13.41
N ALA A 35 -7.77 -9.53 14.38
CA ALA A 35 -9.00 -9.63 15.13
C ALA A 35 -10.26 -9.17 14.36
N TYR A 36 -10.08 -8.46 13.25
CA TYR A 36 -11.16 -7.77 12.54
C TYR A 36 -11.24 -8.10 11.04
N TYR A 37 -10.56 -9.16 10.60
CA TYR A 37 -10.63 -9.61 9.21
C TYR A 37 -10.49 -11.13 9.10
N GLU A 38 -11.00 -11.68 8.00
CA GLU A 38 -10.83 -13.07 7.60
C GLU A 38 -10.05 -13.13 6.27
N GLY A 39 -9.33 -14.23 6.04
CA GLY A 39 -8.51 -14.41 4.84
C GLY A 39 -7.13 -13.75 4.93
N ASP A 40 -6.58 -13.39 3.78
CA ASP A 40 -5.27 -12.74 3.67
C ASP A 40 -5.43 -11.23 3.54
N TRP A 41 -4.69 -10.51 4.37
CA TRP A 41 -4.54 -9.06 4.27
C TRP A 41 -3.06 -8.73 4.42
N SER A 42 -2.48 -8.20 3.36
CA SER A 42 -1.12 -7.68 3.33
C SER A 42 -1.10 -6.31 2.65
N GLY A 43 0.02 -5.60 2.78
CA GLY A 43 0.28 -4.37 2.06
C GLY A 43 1.74 -4.24 1.67
N ILE A 44 2.04 -3.26 0.83
CA ILE A 44 3.40 -2.86 0.43
C ILE A 44 3.55 -1.36 0.62
N ALA A 45 4.70 -0.91 1.13
CA ALA A 45 4.98 0.51 1.26
C ALA A 45 5.58 1.03 -0.05
N LEU A 46 4.80 1.74 -0.85
CA LEU A 46 5.31 2.41 -2.06
C LEU A 46 6.13 3.67 -1.75
N ARG A 47 5.91 4.22 -0.57
CA ARG A 47 6.63 5.40 -0.07
C ARG A 47 6.59 5.38 1.45
N SER A 48 7.73 5.62 2.08
CA SER A 48 7.82 5.70 3.55
C SER A 48 8.92 6.67 3.97
N VAL A 49 8.96 6.98 5.26
CA VAL A 49 10.04 7.76 5.85
C VAL A 49 11.36 7.03 5.59
N GLY A 50 12.29 7.69 4.89
CA GLY A 50 13.58 7.12 4.52
C GLY A 50 13.54 5.97 3.50
N GLY A 51 12.40 5.67 2.86
CA GLY A 51 12.29 4.61 1.84
C GLY A 51 12.35 3.19 2.42
N VAL A 52 11.95 3.02 3.68
CA VAL A 52 11.89 1.72 4.34
C VAL A 52 10.69 0.91 3.81
N ALA A 53 10.96 -0.05 2.92
CA ALA A 53 9.97 -0.85 2.17
C ALA A 53 8.90 -1.58 3.03
N ARG A 54 9.14 -1.76 4.33
CA ARG A 54 8.25 -2.54 5.23
C ARG A 54 7.53 -1.67 6.27
N GLN A 55 7.64 -0.36 6.16
CA GLN A 55 7.07 0.58 7.13
C GLN A 55 5.62 0.94 6.77
N LEU A 56 4.70 0.01 7.07
CA LEU A 56 3.25 0.18 6.88
C LEU A 56 2.56 0.84 8.09
N TYR A 57 3.17 1.87 8.64
CA TYR A 57 2.59 2.66 9.72
C TYR A 57 3.08 4.11 9.62
N PRO A 58 2.24 5.08 10.01
CA PRO A 58 2.69 6.46 10.11
C PRO A 58 3.69 6.58 11.27
N ASP A 59 4.82 7.22 11.01
CA ASP A 59 5.78 7.62 12.04
C ASP A 59 5.75 9.15 12.20
N PRO A 60 4.95 9.68 13.14
CA PRO A 60 4.84 11.13 13.35
C PRO A 60 6.08 11.75 14.00
N ALA A 61 7.01 10.94 14.53
CA ALA A 61 8.27 11.41 15.12
C ALA A 61 9.43 11.41 14.11
N ALA A 62 9.19 10.89 12.90
CA ALA A 62 10.16 10.82 11.82
C ALA A 62 10.76 12.20 11.49
N GLN A 63 12.08 12.25 11.46
CA GLN A 63 12.86 13.42 11.04
C GLN A 63 13.33 13.29 9.58
N GLN A 64 13.29 12.09 9.01
CA GLN A 64 13.73 11.84 7.64
C GLN A 64 12.61 12.16 6.63
N PRO A 65 12.96 12.59 5.40
CA PRO A 65 11.98 12.80 4.35
C PRO A 65 11.36 11.48 3.90
N TRP A 66 10.22 11.59 3.21
CA TRP A 66 9.60 10.48 2.51
C TRP A 66 10.38 10.16 1.23
N ALA A 67 10.73 8.89 1.07
CA ALA A 67 11.35 8.35 -0.14
C ALA A 67 10.60 7.10 -0.61
N ASP A 68 10.76 6.83 -1.91
CA ASP A 68 10.26 5.65 -2.60
C ASP A 68 11.32 4.54 -2.53
#